data_AF-A0A7K3ZSF4-F1
#
_entry.id   AF-A0A7K3ZSF4-F1
#
_cell.length_a   1.000
_cell.length_b   1.000
_cell.length_c   1.000
_cell.angle_alpha   90.00
_cell.angle_beta   90.00
_cell.angle_gamma   90.00
#
_symmetry.space_group_name_H-M   'P 1'
#
loop_
_entity.id
_entity.type
_entity.pdbx_description
1 polymer ?
#
loop_
_entity_poly.entity_id
_entity_poly.type
_entity_poly.pdbx_seq_one_letter_code
_entity_poly.pdbx_strand_id
1 'polypeptide(L)'
;MKKTIYIVAAVVIIAAALTGVILIQPSNKPQTVTLSQGFEDGLGVWVKGADVPADPNHPGQNVNWTINVVANQSYAGNHSAQFYINGLQDDGTIWLTRNLTLTPDTARNVTVSFQLWSSSESFNTLANVVAYIGTKNATSEGDFQVIGAANQAAGWKSYSYSVEVETGASGNVNVALGISAVWETHMTYYIDDIVVTAV
;
A
#
# COMPACT_ATOMS: atom_id res chain seq x y z
N MET A 1 -39.80 37.86 46.90
CA MET A 1 -38.52 37.20 47.25
C MET A 1 -38.39 35.76 46.73
N LYS A 2 -39.42 34.89 46.85
CA LYS A 2 -39.30 33.48 46.39
C LYS A 2 -39.10 33.32 44.86
N LYS A 3 -39.78 34.10 44.01
CA LYS A 3 -39.64 34.02 42.54
C LYS A 3 -38.24 34.33 42.00
N THR A 4 -37.52 35.25 42.65
CA THR A 4 -36.16 35.66 42.23
C THR A 4 -35.13 34.54 42.49
N ILE A 5 -35.32 33.75 43.55
CA ILE A 5 -34.44 32.63 43.91
C ILE A 5 -34.53 31.50 42.87
N TYR A 6 -35.73 31.19 42.37
CA TYR A 6 -35.92 30.16 41.35
C TYR A 6 -35.30 30.53 39.99
N ILE A 7 -35.31 31.81 39.62
CA ILE A 7 -34.72 32.29 38.36
C ILE A 7 -33.20 32.20 38.40
N VAL A 8 -32.58 32.61 39.51
CA VAL A 8 -31.12 32.53 39.67
C VAL A 8 -30.65 31.07 39.70
N ALA A 9 -31.37 30.18 40.39
CA ALA A 9 -31.05 28.76 40.41
C ALA A 9 -31.16 28.10 39.02
N ALA A 10 -32.17 28.46 38.23
CA ALA A 10 -32.33 27.93 36.87
C ALA A 10 -31.21 28.36 35.92
N VAL A 11 -30.74 29.61 36.01
CA VAL A 11 -29.64 30.13 35.17
C VAL A 11 -28.32 29.45 35.50
N VAL A 12 -28.03 29.17 36.78
CA VAL A 12 -26.79 28.50 37.20
C VAL A 12 -26.75 27.04 36.71
N ILE A 13 -27.89 26.33 36.72
CA ILE A 13 -27.98 24.94 36.24
C ILE A 13 -27.77 24.88 34.72
N ILE A 14 -28.34 25.82 33.97
CA ILE A 14 -28.17 25.89 32.51
C ILE A 14 -26.71 26.23 32.16
N ALA A 15 -26.09 27.16 32.87
CA ALA A 15 -24.68 27.51 32.66
C ALA A 15 -23.73 26.34 32.99
N ALA A 16 -24.00 25.58 34.05
CA ALA A 16 -23.22 24.39 34.41
C ALA A 16 -23.42 23.21 33.42
N ALA A 17 -24.62 23.07 32.84
CA ALA A 17 -24.88 22.10 31.79
C ALA A 17 -24.17 22.48 30.47
N LEU A 18 -24.11 23.77 30.13
CA LEU A 18 -23.41 24.25 28.94
C LEU A 18 -21.88 24.13 29.06
N THR A 19 -21.30 24.35 30.24
CA THR A 19 -19.85 24.16 30.46
C THR A 19 -19.46 22.68 30.51
N GLY A 20 -20.34 21.81 31.04
CA GLY A 20 -20.13 20.36 31.07
C GLY A 20 -20.12 19.71 29.67
N VAL A 21 -20.92 20.21 28.73
CA VAL A 21 -20.99 19.67 27.35
C VAL A 21 -19.76 20.07 26.50
N ILE A 22 -19.12 21.20 26.80
CA ILE A 22 -17.93 21.67 26.04
C ILE A 22 -16.67 20.85 26.39
N LEU A 23 -16.62 20.22 27.57
CA LEU A 23 -15.44 19.47 28.04
C LEU A 23 -15.42 17.99 27.59
N ILE A 24 -16.47 17.50 26.91
CA ILE A 24 -16.53 16.13 26.37
C ILE A 24 -16.42 16.16 24.83
N GLN A 25 -15.50 16.98 24.31
CA GLN A 25 -15.05 16.76 22.94
C GLN A 25 -14.11 15.55 22.95
N PRO A 26 -14.44 14.44 22.25
CA PRO A 26 -13.48 13.37 22.09
C PRO A 26 -12.22 13.96 21.46
N SER A 27 -11.09 13.80 22.13
CA SER A 27 -9.81 14.18 21.55
C SER A 27 -9.61 13.34 20.29
N ASN A 28 -9.78 13.94 19.12
CA ASN A 28 -9.41 13.33 17.84
C ASN A 28 -7.89 13.21 17.80
N LYS A 29 -7.33 12.21 18.49
CA LYS A 29 -5.93 11.84 18.30
C LYS A 29 -5.78 11.40 16.84
N PRO A 30 -4.73 11.88 16.14
CA PRO A 30 -4.43 11.38 14.80
C PRO A 30 -4.36 9.86 14.83
N GLN A 31 -5.15 9.20 13.98
CA GLN A 31 -5.05 7.76 13.79
C GLN A 31 -3.69 7.47 13.18
N THR A 32 -2.88 6.65 13.85
CA THR A 32 -1.67 6.05 13.28
C THR A 32 -1.97 4.59 12.97
N VAL A 33 -1.78 4.20 11.71
CA VAL A 33 -1.88 2.80 11.28
C VAL A 33 -0.48 2.32 10.92
N THR A 34 -0.10 1.16 11.44
CA THR A 34 1.11 0.44 11.02
C THR A 34 0.74 -1.01 10.75
N LEU A 35 1.14 -1.49 9.59
CA LEU A 35 0.95 -2.85 9.12
C LEU A 35 2.30 -3.42 8.69
N SER A 36 2.52 -4.71 8.97
CA SER A 36 3.63 -5.48 8.41
C SER A 36 3.11 -6.74 7.71
N GLN A 37 3.80 -7.17 6.66
CA GLN A 37 3.54 -8.41 5.92
C GLN A 37 4.89 -9.06 5.51
N GLY A 38 5.17 -10.24 6.08
CA GLY A 38 6.32 -11.10 5.73
C GLY A 38 5.93 -12.47 5.15
N PHE A 39 4.66 -12.67 4.79
CA PHE A 39 4.18 -13.85 4.06
C PHE A 39 4.27 -15.23 4.75
N GLU A 40 4.60 -15.28 6.03
CA GLU A 40 4.69 -16.55 6.79
C GLU A 40 3.40 -17.38 6.78
N ASP A 41 2.24 -16.71 6.71
CA ASP A 41 0.92 -17.34 6.62
C ASP A 41 0.29 -17.21 5.21
N GLY A 42 1.12 -17.00 4.19
CA GLY A 42 0.69 -16.74 2.81
C GLY A 42 0.36 -15.26 2.54
N LEU A 43 -0.45 -15.01 1.51
CA LEU A 43 -0.81 -13.64 1.08
C LEU A 43 -1.84 -12.96 2.00
N GLY A 44 -2.60 -13.73 2.78
CA GLY A 44 -3.66 -13.20 3.63
C GLY A 44 -4.67 -12.35 2.84
N VAL A 45 -4.73 -11.05 3.15
CA VAL A 45 -5.63 -10.07 2.51
C VAL A 45 -5.02 -9.33 1.32
N TRP A 46 -3.76 -9.63 0.96
CA TRP A 46 -3.14 -9.08 -0.22
C TRP A 46 -3.67 -9.76 -1.48
N VAL A 47 -4.03 -8.96 -2.47
CA VAL A 47 -4.61 -9.42 -3.74
C VAL A 47 -3.58 -9.24 -4.85
N LYS A 48 -3.50 -10.20 -5.76
CA LYS A 48 -2.64 -10.13 -6.95
C LYS A 48 -3.34 -9.27 -8.01
N GLY A 49 -2.60 -8.37 -8.65
CA GLY A 49 -3.06 -7.62 -9.82
C GLY A 49 -2.03 -7.68 -10.94
N ALA A 50 -2.50 -7.44 -12.16
CA ALA A 50 -1.68 -7.43 -13.36
C ALA A 50 -2.31 -6.58 -14.45
N ASP A 51 -1.47 -5.90 -15.21
CA ASP A 51 -1.77 -5.28 -16.49
C ASP A 51 -0.65 -5.72 -17.42
N VAL A 52 -0.94 -6.68 -18.29
CA VAL A 52 0.08 -7.42 -19.05
C VAL A 52 -0.38 -7.59 -20.50
N PRO A 53 0.53 -7.51 -21.48
CA PRO A 53 0.18 -7.59 -22.89
C PRO A 53 -0.29 -8.99 -23.29
N ALA A 54 -0.88 -9.06 -24.49
CA ALA A 54 -1.20 -10.33 -25.13
C ALA A 54 0.08 -11.12 -25.48
N ASP A 55 0.06 -12.44 -25.32
CA ASP A 55 1.14 -13.32 -25.73
C ASP A 55 1.11 -13.51 -27.25
N PRO A 56 2.13 -13.04 -28.01
CA PRO A 56 2.16 -13.19 -29.46
C PRO A 56 2.26 -14.65 -29.92
N ASN A 57 2.75 -15.55 -29.07
CA ASN A 57 2.87 -16.97 -29.38
C ASN A 57 1.60 -17.75 -29.03
N HIS A 58 0.72 -17.19 -28.19
CA HIS A 58 -0.51 -17.83 -27.71
C HIS A 58 -1.71 -16.88 -27.89
N PRO A 59 -2.27 -16.78 -29.11
CA PRO A 59 -3.36 -15.85 -29.42
C PRO A 59 -4.55 -16.00 -28.47
N GLY A 60 -5.01 -14.86 -27.94
CA GLY A 60 -6.12 -14.79 -26.98
C GLY A 60 -5.71 -15.03 -25.51
N GLN A 61 -4.43 -15.20 -25.22
CA GLN A 61 -3.88 -15.28 -23.87
C GLN A 61 -2.97 -14.08 -23.61
N ASN A 62 -2.79 -13.73 -22.35
CA ASN A 62 -1.79 -12.76 -21.94
C ASN A 62 -0.46 -13.45 -21.67
N VAL A 63 0.63 -12.67 -21.65
CA VAL A 63 1.95 -13.18 -21.27
C VAL A 63 1.92 -13.82 -19.89
N ASN A 64 2.70 -14.87 -19.71
CA ASN A 64 2.70 -15.64 -18.46
C ASN A 64 3.27 -14.82 -17.30
N TRP A 65 2.59 -14.83 -16.16
CA TRP A 65 3.06 -14.20 -14.93
C TRP A 65 2.51 -14.92 -13.71
N THR A 66 3.22 -14.83 -12.58
CA THR A 66 2.77 -15.38 -11.31
C THR A 66 3.27 -14.54 -10.14
N ILE A 67 2.48 -14.50 -9.06
CA ILE A 67 2.94 -14.05 -7.75
C ILE A 67 2.66 -15.18 -6.77
N ASN A 68 3.68 -15.81 -6.20
CA ASN A 68 3.52 -16.96 -5.31
C ASN A 68 4.30 -16.76 -4.02
N VAL A 69 3.77 -17.26 -2.91
CA VAL A 69 4.53 -17.33 -1.66
C VAL A 69 5.44 -18.55 -1.73
N VAL A 70 6.71 -18.34 -1.42
CA VAL A 70 7.78 -19.35 -1.56
C VAL A 70 8.67 -19.36 -0.32
N ALA A 71 9.37 -20.46 -0.08
CA ALA A 71 10.24 -20.66 1.08
C ALA A 71 11.75 -20.81 0.75
N ASN A 72 12.14 -20.59 -0.51
CA ASN A 72 13.51 -20.76 -0.98
C ASN A 72 14.34 -19.47 -0.95
N GLN A 73 13.70 -18.31 -0.78
CA GLN A 73 14.32 -17.00 -0.72
C GLN A 73 13.46 -16.13 0.20
N SER A 74 14.03 -15.59 1.28
CA SER A 74 13.36 -14.68 2.21
C SER A 74 14.35 -13.61 2.72
N TYR A 75 13.82 -12.46 3.13
CA TYR A 75 14.60 -11.42 3.80
C TYR A 75 14.53 -11.63 5.31
N ALA A 76 13.31 -11.83 5.82
CA ALA A 76 13.02 -12.16 7.20
C ALA A 76 12.13 -13.40 7.24
N GLY A 77 12.22 -14.19 8.33
CA GLY A 77 11.46 -15.42 8.43
C GLY A 77 11.82 -16.44 7.34
N ASN A 78 10.84 -17.24 6.93
CA ASN A 78 11.02 -18.36 6.00
C ASN A 78 10.38 -18.13 4.64
N HIS A 79 9.52 -17.11 4.48
CA HIS A 79 8.73 -16.92 3.28
C HIS A 79 8.96 -15.56 2.62
N SER A 80 8.71 -15.48 1.32
CA SER A 80 8.56 -14.21 0.59
C SER A 80 7.59 -14.38 -0.58
N ALA A 81 7.20 -13.27 -1.21
CA ALA A 81 6.45 -13.30 -2.45
C ALA A 81 7.39 -13.29 -3.66
N GLN A 82 7.42 -14.37 -4.43
CA GLN A 82 8.09 -14.45 -5.73
C GLN A 82 7.20 -13.86 -6.81
N PHE A 83 7.71 -12.86 -7.53
CA PHE A 83 7.12 -12.23 -8.69
C PHE A 83 7.82 -12.75 -9.93
N TYR A 84 7.07 -13.35 -10.84
CA TYR A 84 7.56 -13.79 -12.14
C TYR A 84 6.72 -13.19 -13.25
N ILE A 85 7.37 -12.69 -14.29
CA ILE A 85 6.74 -12.20 -15.53
C ILE A 85 7.58 -12.62 -16.74
N ASN A 86 6.92 -13.07 -17.80
CA ASN A 86 7.48 -13.14 -19.13
C ASN A 86 7.49 -11.73 -19.74
N GLY A 87 8.63 -11.05 -19.65
CA GLY A 87 8.82 -9.68 -20.13
C GLY A 87 9.30 -9.59 -21.58
N LEU A 88 9.17 -10.64 -22.40
CA LEU A 88 9.63 -10.67 -23.80
C LEU A 88 8.97 -9.61 -24.72
N GLN A 89 7.99 -8.86 -24.22
CA GLN A 89 7.24 -7.83 -24.94
C GLN A 89 7.62 -6.41 -24.50
N ASP A 90 8.66 -6.26 -23.67
CA ASP A 90 9.08 -4.99 -23.06
C ASP A 90 7.97 -4.27 -22.27
N ASP A 91 6.97 -5.02 -21.81
CA ASP A 91 5.75 -4.46 -21.24
C ASP A 91 5.14 -5.43 -20.22
N GLY A 92 4.38 -4.86 -19.29
CA GLY A 92 3.59 -5.58 -18.30
C GLY A 92 4.01 -5.27 -16.88
N THR A 93 3.01 -5.04 -16.05
CA THR A 93 3.14 -4.73 -14.62
C THR A 93 2.36 -5.74 -13.81
N ILE A 94 2.99 -6.28 -12.76
CA ILE A 94 2.36 -7.21 -11.81
C ILE A 94 2.60 -6.74 -10.38
N TRP A 95 1.58 -6.84 -9.54
CA TRP A 95 1.61 -6.23 -8.21
C TRP A 95 0.83 -7.02 -7.16
N LEU A 96 1.16 -6.74 -5.89
CA LEU A 96 0.29 -7.03 -4.76
C LEU A 96 -0.38 -5.73 -4.32
N THR A 97 -1.67 -5.82 -3.98
CA THR A 97 -2.46 -4.68 -3.51
C THR A 97 -3.22 -5.02 -2.23
N ARG A 98 -3.41 -4.01 -1.38
CA ARG A 98 -4.19 -4.09 -0.14
C ARG A 98 -4.95 -2.80 0.12
N ASN A 99 -6.20 -2.95 0.54
CA ASN A 99 -7.00 -1.83 1.03
C ASN A 99 -6.73 -1.57 2.52
N LEU A 100 -6.61 -0.29 2.86
CA LEU A 100 -6.55 0.26 4.20
C LEU A 100 -7.85 1.02 4.48
N THR A 101 -8.34 0.91 5.71
CA THR A 101 -9.44 1.75 6.22
C THR A 101 -8.85 2.77 7.18
N LEU A 102 -8.82 4.03 6.75
CA LEU A 102 -8.36 5.18 7.50
C LEU A 102 -9.54 6.05 7.92
N THR A 103 -9.29 7.08 8.73
CA THR A 103 -10.31 8.07 9.08
C THR A 103 -10.83 8.74 7.80
N PRO A 104 -12.14 8.77 7.55
CA PRO A 104 -12.71 9.47 6.40
C PRO A 104 -12.46 10.98 6.43
N ASP A 105 -12.42 11.59 5.26
CA ASP A 105 -12.30 13.04 5.04
C ASP A 105 -11.10 13.67 5.77
N THR A 106 -9.95 12.99 5.77
CA THR A 106 -8.69 13.49 6.33
C THR A 106 -7.54 13.31 5.35
N ALA A 107 -6.64 14.29 5.30
CA ALA A 107 -5.32 14.13 4.72
C ALA A 107 -4.48 13.17 5.59
N ARG A 108 -3.86 12.18 4.97
CA ARG A 108 -2.96 11.21 5.62
C ARG A 108 -1.69 11.05 4.82
N ASN A 109 -0.54 11.08 5.49
CA ASN A 109 0.69 10.66 4.83
C ASN A 109 0.79 9.14 4.95
N VAL A 110 0.62 8.45 3.82
CA VAL A 110 0.73 7.01 3.73
C VAL A 110 2.07 6.65 3.11
N THR A 111 2.79 5.74 3.73
CA THR A 111 4.08 5.23 3.25
C THR A 111 4.01 3.73 3.11
N VAL A 112 4.55 3.20 2.02
CA VAL A 112 4.84 1.78 1.84
C VAL A 112 6.33 1.60 1.65
N SER A 113 6.93 0.69 2.42
CA SER A 113 8.31 0.28 2.26
C SER A 113 8.40 -1.24 2.22
N PHE A 114 9.39 -1.77 1.52
CA PHE A 114 9.59 -3.21 1.39
C PHE A 114 11.00 -3.53 0.93
N GLN A 115 11.37 -4.80 1.05
CA GLN A 115 12.62 -5.35 0.54
C GLN A 115 12.34 -6.06 -0.78
N LEU A 116 13.17 -5.81 -1.78
CA LEU A 116 13.16 -6.53 -3.04
C LEU A 116 14.52 -7.18 -3.28
N TRP A 117 14.51 -8.47 -3.64
CA TRP A 117 15.70 -9.23 -3.98
C TRP A 117 15.87 -9.33 -5.50
N SER A 118 17.10 -9.13 -5.96
CA SER A 118 17.54 -9.42 -7.32
C SER A 118 18.72 -10.40 -7.32
N SER A 119 18.76 -11.31 -8.30
CA SER A 119 19.87 -12.26 -8.46
C SER A 119 21.16 -11.60 -8.90
N SER A 120 21.08 -10.43 -9.52
CA SER A 120 22.21 -9.69 -10.06
C SER A 120 21.98 -8.19 -9.99
N GLU A 121 23.10 -7.47 -9.96
CA GLU A 121 23.15 -6.04 -10.25
C GLU A 121 23.43 -5.86 -11.75
N SER A 122 22.79 -4.89 -12.38
CA SER A 122 23.09 -4.53 -13.77
C SER A 122 22.85 -3.05 -14.01
N PHE A 123 23.64 -2.48 -14.92
CA PHE A 123 23.48 -1.12 -15.41
C PHE A 123 22.21 -0.97 -16.28
N ASN A 124 21.83 -2.03 -17.00
CA ASN A 124 20.57 -2.03 -17.75
C ASN A 124 19.42 -2.31 -16.78
N THR A 125 18.40 -1.47 -16.81
CA THR A 125 17.17 -1.72 -16.04
C THR A 125 16.38 -2.80 -16.75
N LEU A 126 16.27 -3.96 -16.10
CA LEU A 126 15.48 -5.07 -16.64
C LEU A 126 14.00 -4.86 -16.27
N ALA A 127 13.74 -4.51 -15.01
CA ALA A 127 12.41 -4.17 -14.51
C ALA A 127 12.48 -2.93 -13.61
N ASN A 128 11.40 -2.16 -13.60
CA ASN A 128 11.15 -1.11 -12.63
C ASN A 128 10.48 -1.70 -11.39
N VAL A 129 10.85 -1.18 -10.23
CA VAL A 129 10.07 -1.32 -9.00
C VAL A 129 9.02 -0.22 -9.00
N VAL A 130 7.78 -0.60 -8.73
CA VAL A 130 6.63 0.29 -8.83
C VAL A 130 5.80 0.27 -7.56
N ALA A 131 5.19 1.42 -7.23
CA ALA A 131 4.28 1.55 -6.10
C ALA A 131 3.11 2.49 -6.43
N TYR A 132 1.99 2.29 -5.74
CA TYR A 132 0.79 3.09 -5.85
C TYR A 132 0.15 3.28 -4.48
N ILE A 133 -0.34 4.49 -4.22
CA ILE A 133 -1.14 4.85 -3.05
C ILE A 133 -2.26 5.77 -3.53
N GLY A 134 -3.52 5.41 -3.29
CA GLY A 134 -4.64 6.25 -3.70
C GLY A 134 -6.00 5.77 -3.21
N THR A 135 -7.05 6.57 -3.42
CA THR A 135 -8.43 6.22 -3.01
C THR A 135 -9.16 5.32 -4.01
N LYS A 136 -8.55 5.05 -5.16
CA LYS A 136 -9.03 4.10 -6.17
C LYS A 136 -8.13 2.86 -6.15
N ASN A 137 -8.60 1.78 -6.74
CA ASN A 137 -7.72 0.63 -6.99
C ASN A 137 -6.82 0.94 -8.18
N ALA A 138 -5.56 0.51 -8.12
CA ALA A 138 -4.73 0.41 -9.31
C ALA A 138 -5.29 -0.67 -10.24
N THR A 139 -5.42 -0.33 -11.51
CA THR A 139 -6.01 -1.18 -12.56
C THR A 139 -5.17 -1.28 -13.81
N SER A 140 -4.23 -0.36 -14.01
CA SER A 140 -3.32 -0.36 -15.15
C SER A 140 -1.90 0.00 -14.72
N GLU A 141 -0.94 -0.32 -15.57
CA GLU A 141 0.47 0.07 -15.41
C GLU A 141 0.63 1.58 -15.20
N GLY A 142 -0.13 2.39 -15.92
CA GLY A 142 -0.08 3.85 -15.85
C GLY A 142 -0.52 4.46 -14.52
N ASP A 143 -1.13 3.67 -13.62
CA ASP A 143 -1.46 4.13 -12.27
C ASP A 143 -0.22 4.22 -11.38
N PHE A 144 0.84 3.46 -11.68
CA PHE A 144 1.96 3.28 -10.79
C PHE A 144 3.07 4.33 -10.94
N GLN A 145 3.68 4.68 -9.81
CA GLN A 145 4.92 5.43 -9.77
C GLN A 145 6.12 4.47 -9.83
N VAL A 146 7.07 4.73 -10.75
CA VAL A 146 8.38 4.09 -10.73
C VAL A 146 9.21 4.66 -9.59
N ILE A 147 9.69 3.78 -8.70
CA ILE A 147 10.47 4.15 -7.50
C ILE A 147 11.92 3.65 -7.52
N GLY A 148 12.32 2.96 -8.60
CA GLY A 148 13.70 2.57 -8.86
C GLY A 148 13.79 1.37 -9.81
N ALA A 149 15.01 0.95 -10.14
CA ALA A 149 15.25 -0.28 -10.90
C ALA A 149 15.29 -1.49 -9.96
N ALA A 150 14.69 -2.62 -10.35
CA ALA A 150 14.63 -3.84 -9.53
C ALA A 150 16.01 -4.51 -9.38
N ASN A 151 16.82 -4.46 -10.44
CA ASN A 151 18.16 -5.03 -10.48
C ASN A 151 19.27 -3.99 -10.20
N GLN A 152 18.98 -2.97 -9.37
CA GLN A 152 19.96 -1.94 -8.99
C GLN A 152 21.05 -2.46 -8.05
N ALA A 153 20.81 -3.56 -7.34
CA ALA A 153 21.80 -4.23 -6.51
C ALA A 153 21.54 -5.74 -6.53
N ALA A 154 22.60 -6.55 -6.39
CA ALA A 154 22.46 -7.98 -6.14
C ALA A 154 22.06 -8.20 -4.67
N GLY A 155 21.16 -9.15 -4.43
CA GLY A 155 20.60 -9.40 -3.11
C GLY A 155 19.43 -8.47 -2.79
N TRP A 156 19.19 -8.29 -1.49
CA TRP A 156 18.08 -7.49 -0.97
C TRP A 156 18.38 -6.00 -0.96
N LYS A 157 17.42 -5.20 -1.42
CA LYS A 157 17.46 -3.75 -1.40
C LYS A 157 16.11 -3.19 -0.95
N SER A 158 16.17 -2.10 -0.19
CA SER A 158 14.98 -1.41 0.31
C SER A 158 14.44 -0.42 -0.70
N TYR A 159 13.12 -0.37 -0.79
CA TYR A 159 12.35 0.61 -1.57
C TYR A 159 11.28 1.22 -0.67
N SER A 160 10.96 2.49 -0.91
CA SER A 160 9.95 3.22 -0.15
C SER A 160 9.25 4.24 -1.02
N TYR A 161 7.94 4.41 -0.80
CA TYR A 161 7.10 5.38 -1.49
C TYR A 161 6.11 6.00 -0.49
N SER A 162 5.98 7.33 -0.52
CA SER A 162 5.15 8.09 0.41
C SER A 162 4.34 9.13 -0.35
N VAL A 163 3.06 9.23 -0.02
CA VAL A 163 2.10 10.16 -0.63
C VAL A 163 1.15 10.67 0.44
N GLU A 164 0.85 11.96 0.41
CA GLU A 164 -0.29 12.52 1.13
C GLU A 164 -1.58 12.25 0.34
N VAL A 165 -2.51 11.53 0.95
CA VAL A 165 -3.79 11.15 0.34
C VAL A 165 -4.95 11.74 1.13
N GLU A 166 -5.88 12.36 0.42
CA GLU A 166 -7.18 12.74 0.96
C GLU A 166 -8.09 11.50 0.96
N THR A 167 -8.42 10.98 2.13
CA THR A 167 -9.11 9.66 2.27
C THR A 167 -10.55 9.67 1.77
N GLY A 168 -11.17 10.85 1.67
CA GLY A 168 -12.57 11.06 1.28
C GLY A 168 -13.57 10.33 2.20
N ALA A 169 -14.85 10.38 1.82
CA ALA A 169 -15.94 9.91 2.68
C ALA A 169 -15.90 8.40 3.02
N SER A 170 -15.22 7.59 2.20
CA SER A 170 -15.11 6.15 2.45
C SER A 170 -14.01 5.79 3.44
N GLY A 171 -13.00 6.66 3.62
CA GLY A 171 -11.80 6.34 4.38
C GLY A 171 -10.90 5.29 3.73
N ASN A 172 -11.25 4.76 2.55
CA ASN A 172 -10.51 3.69 1.91
C ASN A 172 -9.32 4.21 1.12
N VAL A 173 -8.15 3.63 1.39
CA VAL A 173 -6.92 3.88 0.64
C VAL A 173 -6.35 2.54 0.17
N ASN A 174 -6.12 2.42 -1.12
CA ASN A 174 -5.43 1.30 -1.72
C ASN A 174 -3.93 1.56 -1.71
N VAL A 175 -3.16 0.54 -1.32
CA VAL A 175 -1.70 0.52 -1.43
C VAL A 175 -1.32 -0.67 -2.30
N ALA A 176 -0.49 -0.44 -3.31
CA ALA A 176 0.03 -1.48 -4.18
C ALA A 176 1.52 -1.31 -4.43
N LEU A 177 2.19 -2.43 -4.68
CA LEU A 177 3.62 -2.49 -4.99
C LEU A 177 3.92 -3.71 -5.86
N GLY A 178 4.93 -3.60 -6.72
CA GLY A 178 5.22 -4.66 -7.68
C GLY A 178 6.42 -4.36 -8.58
N ILE A 179 6.41 -4.99 -9.75
CA ILE A 179 7.41 -4.83 -10.79
C ILE A 179 6.75 -4.54 -12.15
N SER A 180 7.42 -3.75 -12.98
CA SER A 180 7.05 -3.46 -14.38
C SER A 180 8.22 -3.86 -15.28
N ALA A 181 7.94 -4.65 -16.31
CA ALA A 181 8.96 -5.12 -17.26
C ALA A 181 9.44 -3.98 -18.17
N VAL A 182 10.74 -3.91 -18.40
CA VAL A 182 11.37 -2.89 -19.27
C VAL A 182 12.19 -3.53 -20.40
N TRP A 183 12.61 -4.78 -20.22
CA TRP A 183 13.51 -5.46 -21.13
C TRP A 183 13.01 -6.86 -21.49
N GLU A 184 13.21 -7.25 -22.75
CA GLU A 184 12.85 -8.54 -23.34
C GLU A 184 13.53 -9.74 -22.65
N THR A 185 13.05 -10.12 -21.47
CA THR A 185 13.55 -11.27 -20.74
C THR A 185 12.51 -11.83 -19.77
N HIS A 186 12.74 -13.05 -19.33
CA HIS A 186 12.02 -13.61 -18.20
C HIS A 186 12.61 -13.06 -16.91
N MET A 187 11.74 -12.63 -16.01
CA MET A 187 12.16 -11.91 -14.81
C MET A 187 11.57 -12.57 -13.58
N THR A 188 12.42 -12.79 -12.58
CA THR A 188 12.00 -13.28 -11.27
C THR A 188 12.61 -12.41 -10.18
N TYR A 189 11.76 -11.81 -9.36
CA TYR A 189 12.14 -11.03 -8.18
C TYR A 189 11.40 -11.55 -6.95
N TYR A 190 11.89 -11.21 -5.76
CA TYR A 190 11.23 -11.57 -4.51
C TYR A 190 10.99 -10.32 -3.69
N ILE A 191 9.79 -10.18 -3.14
CA ILE A 191 9.43 -9.08 -2.24
C ILE A 191 9.11 -9.64 -0.87
N ASP A 192 9.62 -8.98 0.15
CA ASP A 192 9.44 -9.34 1.56
C ASP A 192 9.46 -8.10 2.46
N ASP A 193 9.09 -8.28 3.72
CA ASP A 193 9.09 -7.26 4.79
C ASP A 193 8.36 -5.98 4.39
N ILE A 194 7.14 -6.12 3.86
CA ILE A 194 6.31 -4.97 3.51
C ILE A 194 5.84 -4.32 4.80
N VAL A 195 6.10 -3.02 4.93
CA VAL A 195 5.60 -2.17 6.00
C VAL A 195 4.78 -1.05 5.40
N VAL A 196 3.56 -0.87 5.89
CA VAL A 196 2.69 0.25 5.51
C VAL A 196 2.38 1.08 6.74
N THR A 197 2.63 2.38 6.67
CA THR A 197 2.30 3.33 7.73
C THR A 197 1.37 4.41 7.21
N ALA A 198 0.45 4.88 8.05
CA ALA A 198 -0.38 6.05 7.80
C ALA A 198 -0.41 6.92 9.05
N VAL A 199 -0.04 8.19 8.92
CA VAL A 199 -0.01 9.19 10.01
C VAL A 199 -0.89 10.38 9.69
#